data_AF-A0A660N1U9-F1
#
_entry.id   AF-A0A660N1U9-F1
#
_cell.length_a   1.000
_cell.length_b   1.000
_cell.length_c   1.000
_cell.angle_alpha   90.00
_cell.angle_beta   90.00
_cell.angle_gamma   90.00
#
_symmetry.space_group_name_H-M   'P 1'
#
loop_
_entity.id
_entity.type
_entity.pdbx_description
1 polymer ?
#
loop_
_entity_poly.entity_id
_entity_poly.type
_entity_poly.pdbx_seq_one_letter_code
_entity_poly.pdbx_strand_id
1 'polypeptide(L)'
;QRRHTIGQTLTLKLKTSDFRTLTRSQTYSSALPSAATLIQAAQQLAQRMPREHEYRLIGIGISHLQDENQQPELPELSFQAA
;
A
#
# COMPACT_ATOMS: atom_id res chain seq x y z
N GLN A 1 -12.81 -8.57 -13.35
CA GLN A 1 -13.75 -8.26 -12.26
C GLN A 1 -13.15 -7.15 -11.41
N ARG A 2 -13.91 -6.09 -11.09
CA ARG A 2 -13.48 -5.04 -10.14
C ARG A 2 -13.89 -5.48 -8.75
N ARG A 3 -12.94 -5.63 -7.83
CA ARG A 3 -13.21 -5.97 -6.42
C ARG A 3 -13.14 -4.69 -5.57
N HIS A 4 -14.08 -4.49 -4.66
CA HIS A 4 -14.13 -3.35 -3.75
C HIS A 4 -13.18 -3.64 -2.57
N THR A 5 -11.89 -3.47 -2.83
CA THR A 5 -10.84 -3.92 -1.93
C THR A 5 -9.92 -2.75 -1.63
N ILE A 6 -9.66 -2.54 -0.34
CA ILE A 6 -8.76 -1.52 0.18
C ILE A 6 -7.47 -2.20 0.65
N GLY A 7 -6.34 -1.50 0.63
CA GLY A 7 -5.04 -2.10 0.96
C GLY A 7 -4.24 -1.29 1.95
N GLN A 8 -3.46 -1.95 2.80
CA GLN A 8 -2.68 -1.30 3.85
C GLN A 8 -1.23 -0.99 3.45
N THR A 9 -0.66 -1.76 2.51
CA THR A 9 0.74 -1.61 2.13
C THR A 9 0.84 -1.12 0.69
N LEU A 10 1.47 0.04 0.48
CA LEU A 10 1.79 0.55 -0.85
C LEU A 10 3.26 0.31 -1.16
N THR A 11 3.54 -0.26 -2.32
CA THR A 11 4.90 -0.55 -2.82
C THR A 11 5.14 0.20 -4.11
N LEU A 12 6.17 1.04 -4.14
CA LEU A 12 6.66 1.73 -5.32
C LEU A 12 7.92 1.03 -5.84
N LYS A 13 7.90 0.66 -7.12
CA LYS A 13 9.03 0.08 -7.85
C LYS A 13 9.42 1.01 -8.98
N LEU A 14 10.67 1.45 -8.97
CA LEU A 14 11.24 2.26 -10.05
C LEU A 14 12.37 1.48 -10.72
N LYS A 15 12.30 1.33 -12.04
CA LYS A 15 13.39 0.73 -12.82
C LYS A 15 14.19 1.83 -13.48
N THR A 16 15.50 1.80 -13.24
CA THR A 16 16.47 2.71 -13.83
C THR A 16 16.77 2.35 -15.28
N SER A 17 17.39 3.28 -16.02
CA SER A 17 17.91 3.04 -17.37
C SER A 17 18.91 1.86 -17.41
N ASP A 18 19.73 1.72 -16.37
CA ASP A 18 20.69 0.61 -16.14
C ASP A 18 20.01 -0.73 -15.75
N PHE A 19 18.70 -0.86 -15.95
CA PHE A 19 17.90 -2.05 -15.61
C PHE A 19 17.86 -2.42 -14.12
N ARG A 20 18.44 -1.61 -13.22
CA ARG A 20 18.34 -1.80 -11.75
C ARG A 20 16.96 -1.40 -11.25
N THR A 21 16.39 -2.20 -10.34
CA THR A 21 15.07 -1.95 -9.76
C THR A 21 15.20 -1.49 -8.31
N LEU A 22 14.71 -0.29 -8.02
CA LEU A 22 14.62 0.28 -6.69
C LEU A 22 13.20 0.09 -6.15
N THR A 23 13.09 -0.46 -4.95
CA THR A 23 11.80 -0.75 -4.32
C THR A 23 11.70 -0.07 -2.96
N ARG A 24 10.58 0.61 -2.72
CA ARG A 24 10.21 1.13 -1.41
C ARG A 24 8.77 0.77 -1.13
N SER A 25 8.52 0.26 0.06
CA SER A 25 7.20 -0.02 0.56
C SER A 25 6.93 0.78 1.83
N GLN A 26 5.66 1.09 2.05
CA GLN A 26 5.18 1.68 3.29
C GLN A 26 3.89 0.99 3.67
N THR A 27 3.86 0.48 4.90
CA THR A 27 2.66 -0.08 5.51
C THR A 27 2.04 0.99 6.40
N TYR A 28 0.74 1.19 6.23
CA TYR A 28 -0.06 2.14 6.99
C TYR A 28 -0.82 1.40 8.10
N SER A 29 -1.10 2.09 9.21
CA SER A 29 -1.83 1.53 10.35
C SER A 29 -3.31 1.25 10.05
N SER A 30 -3.83 1.83 8.97
CA SER A 30 -5.18 1.60 8.47
C SER A 30 -5.14 1.49 6.94
N ALA A 31 -6.10 0.77 6.37
CA ALA A 31 -6.20 0.59 4.93
C ALA A 31 -6.48 1.92 4.23
N LEU A 32 -5.85 2.11 3.07
CA LEU A 32 -5.99 3.34 2.28
C LEU A 32 -7.37 3.34 1.61
N PRO A 33 -8.29 4.24 2.03
CA PRO A 33 -9.70 4.12 1.69
C PRO A 33 -10.05 4.75 0.33
N SER A 34 -9.14 5.51 -0.27
CA SER A 34 -9.42 6.26 -1.49
C SER A 34 -8.24 6.32 -2.45
N ALA A 35 -8.55 6.51 -3.73
CA ALA A 35 -7.55 6.77 -4.77
C ALA A 35 -6.70 8.01 -4.47
N ALA A 36 -7.30 9.06 -3.88
CA ALA A 36 -6.58 10.27 -3.50
C ALA A 36 -5.51 9.97 -2.43
N THR A 37 -5.86 9.19 -1.40
CA THR A 37 -4.91 8.76 -0.36
C THR A 37 -3.79 7.89 -0.93
N LEU A 38 -4.11 7.00 -1.88
CA LEU A 38 -3.13 6.18 -2.59
C LEU A 38 -2.13 7.03 -3.40
N ILE A 39 -2.61 8.03 -4.12
CA ILE A 39 -1.77 8.94 -4.91
C ILE A 39 -0.84 9.73 -3.97
N GLN A 40 -1.37 10.29 -2.88
CA GLN A 40 -0.58 11.00 -1.89
C GLN A 40 0.50 10.08 -1.28
N ALA A 41 0.13 8.86 -0.88
CA ALA A 41 1.06 7.85 -0.37
C ALA A 41 2.17 7.50 -1.39
N ALA A 42 1.80 7.32 -2.66
CA ALA A 42 2.76 7.04 -3.73
C ALA A 42 3.71 8.22 -3.97
N GLN A 43 3.22 9.46 -3.93
CA GLN A 43 4.03 10.67 -4.05
C GLN A 43 5.02 10.81 -2.89
N GLN A 44 4.59 10.53 -1.67
CA GLN A 44 5.48 10.53 -0.49
C GLN A 44 6.57 9.46 -0.63
N LEU A 45 6.24 8.26 -1.09
CA LEU A 45 7.22 7.22 -1.37
C LEU A 45 8.18 7.60 -2.50
N ALA A 46 7.69 8.25 -3.55
CA ALA A 46 8.51 8.74 -4.66
C ALA A 46 9.51 9.82 -4.23
N GLN A 47 9.15 10.67 -3.27
CA GLN A 47 10.08 11.65 -2.70
C GLN A 47 11.25 11.01 -1.95
N ARG A 48 11.07 9.78 -1.44
CA ARG A 48 12.11 9.01 -0.73
C ARG A 48 13.00 8.20 -1.68
N MET A 49 12.74 8.25 -2.98
CA MET A 49 13.57 7.61 -3.99
C MET A 49 14.73 8.53 -4.40
N PRO A 50 15.90 7.95 -4.72
CA PRO A 50 17.04 8.74 -5.18
C PRO A 50 16.71 9.45 -6.48
N ARG A 51 17.04 10.75 -6.59
CA ARG A 51 16.74 11.57 -7.78
C ARG A 51 17.87 11.59 -8.80
N GLU A 52 19.00 11.00 -8.47
CA GLU A 52 20.22 10.93 -9.29
C GLU A 52 20.13 9.94 -10.45
N HIS A 53 19.08 9.11 -10.50
CA HIS A 53 18.90 8.12 -11.57
C HIS A 53 17.76 8.51 -12.51
N GLU A 54 17.99 8.30 -13.81
CA GLU A 54 16.91 8.28 -14.80
C GLU A 54 16.09 7.00 -14.65
N TYR A 55 14.77 7.18 -14.55
CA TYR A 55 13.82 6.09 -14.42
C TYR A 55 13.06 5.91 -15.73
N ARG A 56 12.93 4.66 -16.16
CA ARG A 56 12.21 4.30 -17.39
C ARG A 56 10.89 3.59 -17.14
N LEU A 57 10.74 2.97 -15.97
CA LEU A 57 9.49 2.29 -15.59
C LEU A 57 9.15 2.62 -14.15
N ILE A 58 7.86 2.79 -13.92
CA ILE A 58 7.24 2.94 -12.62
C ILE A 58 6.17 1.86 -12.45
N GLY A 59 6.19 1.19 -11.31
CA GLY A 59 5.18 0.22 -10.91
C GLY A 59 4.70 0.51 -9.49
N ILE A 60 3.38 0.50 -9.30
CA ILE A 60 2.75 0.61 -7.99
C ILE A 60 2.06 -0.71 -7.69
N GLY A 61 2.36 -1.28 -6.53
CA GLY A 61 1.71 -2.49 -6.01
C GLY A 61 1.02 -2.19 -4.68
N ILE A 62 -0.14 -2.79 -4.47
CA ILE A 62 -0.88 -2.71 -3.21
C ILE A 62 -0.96 -4.13 -2.65
N SER A 63 -0.61 -4.28 -1.38
CA SER A 63 -0.63 -5.54 -0.63
C SER A 63 -1.47 -5.40 0.66
N HIS A 64 -1.77 -6.52 1.31
CA HIS A 64 -2.74 -6.59 2.42
C HIS A 64 -4.09 -6.03 1.99
N LEU A 65 -4.61 -6.60 0.90
CA LEU A 65 -5.90 -6.28 0.34
C LEU A 65 -6.98 -6.88 1.24
N GLN A 66 -7.87 -6.04 1.76
CA GLN A 66 -9.01 -6.39 2.58
C GLN A 66 -10.29 -5.88 1.92
N ASP A 67 -11.36 -6.66 1.99
CA ASP A 67 -12.66 -6.23 1.48
C ASP A 67 -13.16 -5.03 2.29
N GLU A 68 -13.58 -3.98 1.59
CA GLU A 68 -14.12 -2.76 2.22
C GLU A 68 -15.30 -3.06 3.16
N ASN A 69 -16.04 -4.13 2.89
CA ASN A 69 -17.20 -4.58 3.65
C ASN A 69 -16.90 -5.61 4.75
N GLN A 70 -15.63 -6.00 4.98
CA GLN A 70 -15.32 -6.82 6.15
C GLN A 70 -15.24 -5.94 7.39
N GLN A 71 -16.34 -5.91 8.13
CA GLN A 71 -16.38 -5.51 9.54
C GLN A 71 -15.27 -6.30 10.26
N PRO A 72 -14.36 -5.64 11.02
CA PRO A 72 -13.47 -6.39 11.89
C PRO A 72 -14.36 -7.19 12.85
N GLU A 73 -14.26 -8.50 12.75
CA GLU A 73 -14.86 -9.46 13.67
C GLU A 73 -14.33 -9.11 15.06
N LEU A 74 -15.15 -8.40 15.84
CA LEU A 74 -14.87 -8.11 17.24
C LEU A 74 -14.68 -9.47 17.92
N PRO A 75 -13.53 -9.72 18.58
CA PRO A 75 -13.37 -10.95 19.32
C PRO A 75 -14.51 -11.04 20.33
N GLU A 76 -15.31 -12.10 20.28
CA GLU A 76 -16.30 -12.38 21.30
C GLU A 76 -15.55 -12.43 22.63
N LEU A 77 -15.71 -11.37 23.44
CA LEU A 77 -15.21 -11.34 24.79
C LEU A 77 -16.03 -12.35 25.58
N SER A 78 -15.50 -13.57 25.69
CA SER A 78 -16.04 -14.59 26.59
C SER A 78 -15.85 -14.09 28.03
N PHE A 79 -16.83 -13.37 28.55
CA PHE A 79 -16.91 -13.06 29.97
C PHE A 79 -17.26 -14.37 30.70
N GLN A 80 -16.25 -15.09 31.18
CA GLN A 80 -16.47 -16.14 32.18
C GLN A 80 -16.81 -15.46 33.51
N ALA A 81 -18.11 -15.48 33.85
CA ALA A 81 -18.57 -15.20 35.20
C ALA A 81 -18.13 -16.36 36.12
N ALA A 82 -17.44 -16.02 37.21
CA ALA A 82 -17.14 -16.89 38.34
C ALA A 82 -17.78 -16.29 39.59
#